data_AF-A0A9D6SVR6-F1
#
_entry.id   AF-A0A9D6SVR6-F1
#
_cell.length_a   1.000
_cell.length_b   1.000
_cell.length_c   1.000
_cell.angle_alpha   90.00
_cell.angle_beta   90.00
_cell.angle_gamma   90.00
#
_symmetry.space_group_name_H-M   'P 1'
#
loop_
_entity.id
_entity.type
_entity.pdbx_description
1 polymer ?
#
loop_
_entity_poly.entity_id
_entity_poly.type
_entity_poly.pdbx_seq_one_letter_code
_entity_poly.pdbx_strand_id
1 'polypeptide(L)'
;MTQLELARKGVVSPQMKLVAEHEGLDNEFVRDGVARGTIVIPANINHRNLVPRGIGQGLKTKVNANLGTSSDYGDITTELEKLQAAADSGADTVMDLSTGGDIDAVRRAIVNASNLPLGTVPVYQAGIAAIDNYGAIVKMTADDLFTAIEEQARDGVDFVTVHCGVTQSAIARLKQQGRVTDVVSRGGAFLIGWMLYNERENPLYEYYDRLLDIARGFDVTLSLGDGLRPGSLADATDRPQIEELLNIGELVERARQAGVQDMVEGPG
;
A
#
# COMPACT_ATOMS: atom_id res chain seq x y z
N MET A 1 2.55 18.18 7.28
CA MET A 1 3.91 17.68 7.58
C MET A 1 3.74 16.24 7.99
N THR A 2 4.48 15.34 7.37
CA THR A 2 4.41 13.89 7.63
C THR A 2 5.17 13.52 8.91
N GLN A 3 4.97 12.30 9.41
CA GLN A 3 5.78 11.78 10.53
C GLN A 3 7.28 11.81 10.22
N LEU A 4 7.68 11.46 8.98
CA LEU A 4 9.08 11.47 8.55
C LEU A 4 9.69 12.88 8.62
N GLU A 5 8.94 13.89 8.19
CA GLU A 5 9.40 15.28 8.24
C GLU A 5 9.53 15.80 9.66
N LEU A 6 8.55 15.51 10.52
CA LEU A 6 8.59 15.87 11.93
C LEU A 6 9.82 15.23 12.61
N ALA A 7 10.03 13.94 12.37
CA ALA A 7 11.15 13.19 12.94
C ALA A 7 12.51 13.77 12.54
N ARG A 8 12.68 14.11 11.25
CA ARG A 8 13.92 14.73 10.73
C ARG A 8 14.16 16.15 11.24
N LYS A 9 13.11 16.85 11.64
CA LYS A 9 13.20 18.15 12.33
C LYS A 9 13.45 18.01 13.84
N GLY A 10 13.64 16.80 14.35
CA GLY A 10 13.84 16.55 15.78
C GLY A 10 12.57 16.68 16.61
N VAL A 11 11.38 16.63 15.99
CA VAL A 11 10.09 16.75 16.68
C VAL A 11 9.52 15.37 16.96
N VAL A 12 9.27 15.08 18.23
CA VAL A 12 8.51 13.90 18.67
C VAL A 12 7.02 14.19 18.59
N SER A 13 6.32 13.57 17.62
CA SER A 13 4.88 13.73 17.44
C SER A 13 4.07 12.97 18.52
N PRO A 14 2.78 13.29 18.71
CA PRO A 14 1.89 12.48 19.55
C PRO A 14 1.83 11.01 19.13
N GLN A 15 1.86 10.74 17.82
CA GLN A 15 1.86 9.38 17.26
C GLN A 15 3.12 8.61 17.66
N MET A 16 4.31 9.24 17.57
CA MET A 16 5.57 8.63 18.00
C MET A 16 5.56 8.29 19.50
N LYS A 17 4.96 9.15 20.34
CA LYS A 17 4.83 8.89 21.78
C LYS A 17 3.96 7.68 22.06
N LEU A 18 2.81 7.58 21.40
CA LEU A 18 1.91 6.43 21.54
C LEU A 18 2.57 5.13 21.07
N VAL A 19 3.32 5.18 19.96
CA VAL A 19 4.09 4.02 19.50
C VAL A 19 5.17 3.62 20.52
N ALA A 20 5.93 4.59 21.05
CA ALA A 20 6.95 4.33 22.06
C ALA A 20 6.35 3.71 23.34
N GLU A 21 5.22 4.23 23.80
CA GLU A 21 4.49 3.71 24.96
C GLU A 21 4.01 2.26 24.74
N HIS A 22 3.38 1.97 23.60
CA HIS A 22 2.92 0.60 23.27
C HIS A 22 4.06 -0.41 23.17
N GLU A 23 5.24 0.03 22.73
CA GLU A 23 6.42 -0.81 22.56
C GLU A 23 7.29 -0.89 23.83
N GLY A 24 7.04 -0.04 24.82
CA GLY A 24 7.89 0.07 26.02
C GLY A 24 9.29 0.62 25.72
N LEU A 25 9.38 1.53 24.75
CA LEU A 25 10.62 2.11 24.23
C LEU A 25 10.70 3.62 24.51
N ASP A 26 11.89 4.19 24.33
CA ASP A 26 12.08 5.63 24.44
C ASP A 26 11.50 6.37 23.22
N ASN A 27 10.97 7.58 23.46
CA ASN A 27 10.41 8.43 22.41
C ASN A 27 11.44 8.77 21.34
N GLU A 28 12.69 9.02 21.74
CA GLU A 28 13.77 9.34 20.81
C GLU A 28 14.16 8.13 19.96
N PHE A 29 14.08 6.91 20.50
CA PHE A 29 14.32 5.69 19.70
C PHE A 29 13.35 5.60 18.53
N VAL A 30 12.05 5.82 18.79
CA VAL A 30 11.01 5.80 17.75
C VAL A 30 11.20 6.94 16.77
N ARG A 31 11.40 8.19 17.25
CA ARG A 31 11.64 9.35 16.39
C ARG A 31 12.85 9.13 15.48
N ASP A 32 13.96 8.61 16.01
CA ASP A 32 15.17 8.33 15.24
C ASP A 32 14.96 7.23 14.20
N GLY A 33 14.21 6.18 14.54
CA GLY A 33 13.84 5.14 13.59
C GLY A 33 13.00 5.70 12.44
N VAL A 34 12.04 6.58 12.75
CA VAL A 34 11.23 7.27 11.73
C VAL A 34 12.11 8.20 10.88
N ALA A 35 12.99 9.00 11.48
CA ALA A 35 13.86 9.93 10.75
C ALA A 35 14.79 9.22 9.74
N ARG A 36 15.25 8.01 10.10
CA ARG A 36 16.08 7.14 9.24
C ARG A 36 15.28 6.33 8.21
N GLY A 37 13.96 6.27 8.34
CA GLY A 37 13.11 5.40 7.51
C GLY A 37 13.24 3.91 7.85
N THR A 38 13.68 3.57 9.07
CA THR A 38 13.70 2.18 9.56
C THR A 38 12.45 1.81 10.35
N ILE A 39 11.61 2.81 10.67
CA ILE A 39 10.28 2.69 11.27
C ILE A 39 9.33 3.57 10.47
N VAL A 40 8.15 3.07 10.13
CA VAL A 40 7.03 3.88 9.64
C VAL A 40 5.90 3.89 10.66
N ILE A 41 5.12 4.96 10.64
CA ILE A 41 3.87 5.10 11.40
C ILE A 41 2.79 5.51 10.40
N PRO A 42 2.04 4.55 9.82
CA PRO A 42 0.92 4.85 8.96
C PRO A 42 -0.16 5.55 9.77
N ALA A 43 -0.34 6.85 9.51
CA ALA A 43 -1.21 7.71 10.30
C ALA A 43 -1.74 8.87 9.45
N ASN A 44 -2.63 8.53 8.52
CA ASN A 44 -3.24 9.53 7.67
C ASN A 44 -3.97 10.57 8.52
N ILE A 45 -3.82 11.85 8.16
CA ILE A 45 -4.41 12.98 8.88
C ILE A 45 -5.94 12.93 8.99
N ASN A 46 -6.61 12.14 8.15
CA ASN A 46 -8.06 11.98 8.12
C ASN A 46 -8.57 10.76 8.91
N HIS A 47 -7.70 9.83 9.32
CA HIS A 47 -8.12 8.69 10.14
C HIS A 47 -8.27 9.07 11.62
N ARG A 48 -9.45 9.59 11.98
CA ARG A 48 -9.67 10.24 13.28
C ARG A 48 -9.67 9.30 14.50
N ASN A 49 -10.03 8.02 14.30
CA ASN A 49 -10.15 7.03 15.37
C ASN A 49 -8.90 6.16 15.54
N LEU A 50 -7.83 6.46 14.79
CA LEU A 50 -6.61 5.68 14.74
C LEU A 50 -5.90 5.63 16.11
N VAL A 51 -5.51 4.42 16.50
CA VAL A 51 -4.50 4.15 17.52
C VAL A 51 -3.19 3.82 16.79
N PRO A 52 -2.20 4.75 16.77
CA PRO A 52 -1.01 4.58 15.93
C PRO A 52 -0.20 3.33 16.25
N ARG A 53 0.27 2.66 15.20
CA ARG A 53 1.20 1.53 15.27
C ARG A 53 2.48 1.87 14.52
N GLY A 54 3.63 1.56 15.12
CA GLY A 54 4.92 1.63 14.45
C GLY A 54 5.24 0.29 13.80
N ILE A 55 5.75 0.32 12.57
CA ILE A 55 6.20 -0.86 11.83
C ILE A 55 7.68 -0.66 11.50
N GLY A 56 8.56 -1.53 11.99
CA GLY A 56 9.97 -1.44 11.63
C GLY A 56 10.95 -2.02 12.64
N GLN A 57 12.23 -1.75 12.40
CA GLN A 57 13.34 -2.35 13.12
C GLN A 57 13.32 -2.02 14.62
N GLY A 58 13.46 -3.05 15.45
CA GLY A 58 13.51 -2.92 16.91
C GLY A 58 12.15 -2.83 17.60
N LEU A 59 11.06 -2.77 16.84
CA LEU A 59 9.69 -2.91 17.35
C LEU A 59 9.27 -4.39 17.33
N LYS A 60 8.18 -4.75 18.03
CA LYS A 60 7.58 -6.08 17.89
C LYS A 60 7.10 -6.30 16.45
N THR A 61 7.24 -7.52 15.92
CA THR A 61 6.67 -7.91 14.63
C THR A 61 5.18 -7.61 14.58
N LYS A 62 4.72 -7.04 13.46
CA LYS A 62 3.33 -6.64 13.22
C LYS A 62 2.64 -7.63 12.30
N VAL A 63 1.35 -7.86 12.52
CA VAL A 63 0.51 -8.75 11.71
C VAL A 63 -0.60 -7.94 11.04
N ASN A 64 -0.76 -8.13 9.73
CA ASN A 64 -1.84 -7.55 8.95
C ASN A 64 -2.95 -8.60 8.70
N ALA A 65 -4.22 -8.19 8.79
CA ALA A 65 -5.35 -9.00 8.36
C ALA A 65 -6.02 -8.41 7.10
N ASN A 66 -6.24 -9.25 6.08
CA ASN A 66 -6.92 -8.84 4.86
C ASN A 66 -8.43 -9.06 4.99
N LEU A 67 -9.18 -8.01 4.68
CA LEU A 67 -10.64 -7.95 4.61
C LEU A 67 -11.05 -7.60 3.18
N GLY A 68 -12.35 -7.48 2.93
CA GLY A 68 -12.87 -6.93 1.70
C GLY A 68 -14.00 -7.75 1.10
N THR A 69 -14.80 -7.05 0.31
CA THR A 69 -15.92 -7.61 -0.45
C THR A 69 -15.47 -8.19 -1.79
N SER A 70 -16.36 -8.96 -2.41
CA SER A 70 -16.22 -9.46 -3.77
C SER A 70 -17.53 -9.29 -4.53
N SER A 71 -17.54 -9.60 -5.84
CA SER A 71 -18.75 -9.62 -6.65
C SER A 71 -19.83 -10.57 -6.11
N ASP A 72 -19.40 -11.62 -5.40
CA ASP A 72 -20.29 -12.66 -4.88
C ASP A 72 -20.81 -12.33 -3.49
N TYR A 73 -20.12 -11.44 -2.76
CA TYR A 73 -20.43 -11.11 -1.36
C TYR A 73 -19.95 -9.70 -1.00
N GLY A 74 -20.89 -8.77 -0.84
CA GLY A 74 -20.63 -7.32 -0.74
C GLY A 74 -21.33 -6.60 0.41
N ASP A 75 -21.56 -7.27 1.54
CA ASP A 75 -22.27 -6.69 2.68
C ASP A 75 -21.32 -5.96 3.66
N ILE A 76 -21.60 -4.67 3.91
CA ILE A 76 -20.84 -3.83 4.83
C ILE A 76 -20.87 -4.39 6.26
N THR A 77 -22.01 -4.91 6.71
CA THR A 77 -22.16 -5.43 8.08
C THR A 77 -21.15 -6.54 8.33
N THR A 78 -21.03 -7.45 7.37
CA THR A 78 -20.08 -8.55 7.45
C THR A 78 -18.62 -8.09 7.40
N GLU A 79 -18.29 -7.06 6.62
CA GLU A 79 -16.93 -6.49 6.65
C GLU A 79 -16.58 -5.85 7.99
N LEU A 80 -17.56 -5.21 8.65
CA LEU A 80 -17.38 -4.68 10.01
C LEU A 80 -17.24 -5.79 11.06
N GLU A 81 -17.97 -6.91 10.91
CA GLU A 81 -17.79 -8.08 11.76
C GLU A 81 -16.39 -8.70 11.60
N LYS A 82 -15.88 -8.81 10.36
CA LYS A 82 -14.51 -9.28 10.10
C LYS A 82 -13.46 -8.32 10.66
N LEU A 83 -13.67 -7.01 10.54
CA LEU A 83 -12.81 -5.99 11.16
C LEU A 83 -12.71 -6.20 12.67
N GLN A 84 -13.85 -6.37 13.34
CA GLN A 84 -13.89 -6.63 14.78
C GLN A 84 -13.17 -7.94 15.13
N ALA A 85 -13.43 -9.01 14.39
CA ALA A 85 -12.78 -10.30 14.61
C ALA A 85 -11.25 -10.23 14.41
N ALA A 86 -10.76 -9.45 13.44
CA ALA A 86 -9.34 -9.22 13.23
C ALA A 86 -8.70 -8.46 14.40
N ALA A 87 -9.36 -7.39 14.87
CA ALA A 87 -8.91 -6.62 16.03
C ALA A 87 -8.87 -7.47 17.30
N ASP A 88 -9.93 -8.25 17.57
CA ASP A 88 -10.02 -9.15 18.74
C ASP A 88 -8.96 -10.26 18.70
N SER A 89 -8.54 -10.66 17.50
CA SER A 89 -7.47 -11.65 17.28
C SER A 89 -6.06 -11.05 17.38
N GLY A 90 -5.94 -9.73 17.58
CA GLY A 90 -4.66 -9.05 17.75
C GLY A 90 -3.96 -8.63 16.46
N ALA A 91 -4.70 -8.41 15.36
CA ALA A 91 -4.14 -7.76 14.18
C ALA A 91 -3.61 -6.35 14.52
N ASP A 92 -2.44 -6.00 14.00
CA ASP A 92 -1.85 -4.67 14.17
C ASP A 92 -2.32 -3.70 13.09
N THR A 93 -2.60 -4.21 11.89
CA THR A 93 -3.15 -3.46 10.76
C THR A 93 -4.21 -4.29 10.05
N VAL A 94 -5.04 -3.63 9.25
CA VAL A 94 -5.98 -4.29 8.36
C VAL A 94 -5.84 -3.73 6.95
N MET A 95 -6.20 -4.53 5.95
CA MET A 95 -6.33 -4.04 4.58
C MET A 95 -7.72 -4.31 4.03
N ASP A 96 -8.31 -3.29 3.41
CA ASP A 96 -9.51 -3.44 2.60
C ASP A 96 -9.11 -3.78 1.15
N LEU A 97 -9.34 -5.03 0.76
CA LEU A 97 -9.07 -5.55 -0.58
C LEU A 97 -10.36 -5.73 -1.40
N SER A 98 -11.41 -4.97 -1.07
CA SER A 98 -12.72 -5.02 -1.71
C SER A 98 -12.64 -4.89 -3.23
N THR A 99 -13.35 -5.77 -3.93
CA THR A 99 -13.46 -5.76 -5.39
C THR A 99 -14.91 -5.88 -5.89
N GLY A 100 -15.90 -5.63 -5.05
CA GLY A 100 -17.31 -5.70 -5.46
C GLY A 100 -18.23 -4.93 -4.53
N GLY A 101 -19.46 -4.67 -4.99
CA GLY A 101 -20.38 -3.78 -4.31
C GLY A 101 -19.91 -2.33 -4.31
N ASP A 102 -20.38 -1.54 -3.36
CA ASP A 102 -19.97 -0.14 -3.19
C ASP A 102 -18.67 -0.07 -2.38
N ILE A 103 -17.54 -0.20 -3.09
CA ILE A 103 -16.18 -0.21 -2.52
C ILE A 103 -15.93 1.05 -1.68
N ASP A 104 -16.45 2.19 -2.11
CA ASP A 104 -16.25 3.46 -1.42
C ASP A 104 -17.04 3.49 -0.11
N ALA A 105 -18.29 3.01 -0.10
CA ALA A 105 -19.09 2.91 1.12
C ALA A 105 -18.49 1.90 2.11
N VAL A 106 -18.03 0.74 1.63
CA VAL A 106 -17.35 -0.27 2.46
C VAL A 106 -16.10 0.32 3.10
N ARG A 107 -15.19 0.90 2.31
CA ARG A 107 -13.95 1.50 2.81
C ARG A 107 -14.22 2.58 3.84
N ARG A 108 -15.14 3.51 3.58
CA ARG A 108 -15.51 4.57 4.55
C ARG A 108 -16.10 3.99 5.83
N ALA A 109 -16.90 2.94 5.74
CA ALA A 109 -17.42 2.25 6.93
C ALA A 109 -16.28 1.65 7.76
N ILE A 110 -15.33 0.97 7.11
CA ILE A 110 -14.15 0.38 7.77
C ILE A 110 -13.27 1.46 8.41
N VAL A 111 -12.92 2.53 7.69
CA VAL A 111 -12.10 3.63 8.27
C VAL A 111 -12.78 4.24 9.49
N ASN A 112 -14.09 4.49 9.42
CA ASN A 112 -14.80 5.11 10.54
C ASN A 112 -14.90 4.19 11.77
N ALA A 113 -14.96 2.88 11.56
CA ALA A 113 -15.07 1.89 12.64
C ALA A 113 -13.71 1.42 13.18
N SER A 114 -12.64 1.49 12.40
CA SER A 114 -11.33 0.98 12.76
C SER A 114 -10.58 1.90 13.72
N ASN A 115 -9.85 1.30 14.65
CA ASN A 115 -8.78 1.95 15.40
C ASN A 115 -7.39 1.48 14.96
N LEU A 116 -7.31 0.52 14.04
CA LEU A 116 -6.09 -0.01 13.46
C LEU A 116 -5.77 0.75 12.16
N PRO A 117 -4.47 0.92 11.80
CA PRO A 117 -4.11 1.41 10.48
C PRO A 117 -4.77 0.59 9.37
N LEU A 118 -5.41 1.29 8.43
CA LEU A 118 -6.06 0.69 7.27
C LEU A 118 -5.19 0.86 6.03
N GLY A 119 -4.95 -0.25 5.33
CA GLY A 119 -4.34 -0.24 4.00
C GLY A 119 -5.29 -0.61 2.88
N THR A 120 -4.91 -0.28 1.64
CA THR A 120 -5.67 -0.65 0.44
C THR A 120 -4.73 -0.95 -0.73
N VAL A 121 -5.31 -1.41 -1.85
CA VAL A 121 -4.62 -1.52 -3.14
C VAL A 121 -5.40 -0.69 -4.18
N PRO A 122 -5.06 0.60 -4.40
CA PRO A 122 -5.87 1.52 -5.19
C PRO A 122 -6.19 1.07 -6.62
N VAL A 123 -5.29 0.28 -7.24
CA VAL A 123 -5.50 -0.25 -8.60
C VAL A 123 -6.71 -1.19 -8.70
N TYR A 124 -7.19 -1.75 -7.59
CA TYR A 124 -8.40 -2.59 -7.60
C TYR A 124 -9.63 -1.75 -7.87
N GLN A 125 -9.84 -0.67 -7.10
CA GLN A 125 -10.95 0.26 -7.31
C GLN A 125 -10.86 0.91 -8.70
N ALA A 126 -9.69 1.39 -9.10
CA ALA A 126 -9.51 2.02 -10.41
C ALA A 126 -9.77 1.05 -11.56
N GLY A 127 -9.33 -0.21 -11.45
CA GLY A 127 -9.58 -1.25 -12.44
C GLY A 127 -11.06 -1.61 -12.56
N ILE A 128 -11.77 -1.69 -11.43
CA ILE A 128 -13.22 -1.98 -11.41
C ILE A 128 -14.01 -0.82 -11.99
N ALA A 129 -13.71 0.42 -11.59
CA ALA A 129 -14.31 1.61 -12.18
C ALA A 129 -14.06 1.68 -13.70
N ALA A 130 -12.88 1.25 -14.19
CA ALA A 130 -12.59 1.16 -15.61
C ALA A 130 -13.40 0.07 -16.33
N ILE A 131 -13.71 -1.05 -15.66
CA ILE A 131 -14.66 -2.05 -16.20
C ILE A 131 -16.04 -1.42 -16.35
N ASP A 132 -16.55 -0.75 -15.32
CA ASP A 132 -17.89 -0.18 -15.33
C ASP A 132 -18.03 0.97 -16.33
N ASN A 133 -17.01 1.82 -16.43
CA ASN A 133 -17.04 3.01 -17.30
C ASN A 133 -16.61 2.73 -18.74
N TYR A 134 -15.68 1.80 -18.96
CA TYR A 134 -15.02 1.60 -20.27
C TYR A 134 -15.10 0.15 -20.80
N GLY A 135 -15.62 -0.78 -19.99
CA GLY A 135 -15.80 -2.19 -20.32
C GLY A 135 -14.57 -3.08 -20.12
N ALA A 136 -13.43 -2.53 -19.70
CA ALA A 136 -12.21 -3.32 -19.46
C ALA A 136 -11.17 -2.58 -18.58
N ILE A 137 -10.48 -3.33 -17.71
CA ILE A 137 -9.40 -2.81 -16.83
C ILE A 137 -8.29 -2.13 -17.65
N VAL A 138 -7.91 -2.70 -18.79
CA VAL A 138 -6.82 -2.18 -19.63
C VAL A 138 -7.10 -0.80 -20.23
N LYS A 139 -8.35 -0.33 -20.18
CA LYS A 139 -8.76 1.02 -20.61
C LYS A 139 -8.74 2.06 -19.49
N MET A 140 -8.41 1.67 -18.25
CA MET A 140 -8.13 2.61 -17.16
C MET A 140 -7.17 3.69 -17.63
N THR A 141 -7.34 4.94 -17.23
CA THR A 141 -6.35 6.00 -17.49
C THR A 141 -5.42 6.16 -16.29
N ALA A 142 -4.27 6.81 -16.48
CA ALA A 142 -3.43 7.18 -15.35
C ALA A 142 -4.20 8.08 -14.36
N ASP A 143 -5.06 8.97 -14.87
CA ASP A 143 -5.87 9.85 -14.03
C ASP A 143 -6.90 9.09 -13.19
N ASP A 144 -7.52 8.03 -13.71
CA ASP A 144 -8.42 7.19 -12.91
C ASP A 144 -7.69 6.55 -11.72
N LEU A 145 -6.47 6.06 -11.96
CA LEU A 145 -5.65 5.45 -10.91
C LEU A 145 -5.25 6.47 -9.82
N PHE A 146 -4.77 7.65 -10.22
CA PHE A 146 -4.40 8.70 -9.27
C PHE A 146 -5.61 9.31 -8.55
N THR A 147 -6.78 9.37 -9.22
CA THR A 147 -8.03 9.78 -8.59
C THR A 147 -8.43 8.79 -7.48
N ALA A 148 -8.38 7.49 -7.75
CA ALA A 148 -8.66 6.47 -6.73
C ALA A 148 -7.69 6.56 -5.54
N ILE A 149 -6.39 6.80 -5.78
CA ILE A 149 -5.41 6.99 -4.70
C ILE A 149 -5.78 8.22 -3.85
N GLU A 150 -6.11 9.34 -4.48
CA GLU A 150 -6.44 10.57 -3.78
C GLU A 150 -7.77 10.46 -3.00
N GLU A 151 -8.79 9.81 -3.56
CA GLU A 151 -10.06 9.53 -2.89
C GLU A 151 -9.86 8.66 -1.64
N GLN A 152 -9.06 7.60 -1.75
CA GLN A 152 -8.73 6.73 -0.62
C GLN A 152 -7.94 7.49 0.46
N ALA A 153 -7.02 8.37 0.07
CA ALA A 153 -6.30 9.23 1.01
C ALA A 153 -7.25 10.23 1.71
N ARG A 154 -8.24 10.78 1.00
CA ARG A 154 -9.28 11.64 1.60
C ARG A 154 -10.18 10.89 2.58
N ASP A 155 -10.51 9.64 2.29
CA ASP A 155 -11.32 8.79 3.16
C ASP A 155 -10.60 8.41 4.46
N GLY A 156 -9.26 8.48 4.49
CA GLY A 156 -8.45 8.21 5.68
C GLY A 156 -7.67 6.89 5.64
N VAL A 157 -7.39 6.34 4.46
CA VAL A 157 -6.49 5.18 4.31
C VAL A 157 -5.07 5.57 4.76
N ASP A 158 -4.46 4.79 5.63
CA ASP A 158 -3.15 5.09 6.25
C ASP A 158 -1.97 4.66 5.38
N PHE A 159 -2.12 3.59 4.61
CA PHE A 159 -1.10 3.15 3.68
C PHE A 159 -1.70 2.58 2.39
N VAL A 160 -1.02 2.77 1.27
CA VAL A 160 -1.46 2.26 -0.03
C VAL A 160 -0.42 1.31 -0.61
N THR A 161 -0.88 0.16 -1.08
CA THR A 161 -0.05 -0.77 -1.83
C THR A 161 0.00 -0.34 -3.29
N VAL A 162 1.20 0.01 -3.73
CA VAL A 162 1.47 0.57 -5.06
C VAL A 162 2.56 -0.24 -5.73
N HIS A 163 2.23 -0.88 -6.84
CA HIS A 163 3.10 -1.80 -7.56
C HIS A 163 4.01 -1.02 -8.53
N CYS A 164 4.75 -0.03 -8.00
CA CYS A 164 5.56 0.88 -8.79
C CYS A 164 6.82 0.23 -9.38
N GLY A 165 7.30 -0.87 -8.79
CA GLY A 165 8.50 -1.58 -9.23
C GLY A 165 8.33 -2.41 -10.50
N VAL A 166 7.08 -2.64 -10.92
CA VAL A 166 6.75 -3.32 -12.18
C VAL A 166 7.01 -2.39 -13.35
N THR A 167 8.15 -2.53 -14.02
CA THR A 167 8.53 -1.73 -15.19
C THR A 167 8.51 -2.56 -16.48
N GLN A 168 8.55 -1.90 -17.64
CA GLN A 168 8.70 -2.62 -18.92
C GLN A 168 9.96 -3.49 -18.96
N SER A 169 11.05 -3.06 -18.30
CA SER A 169 12.26 -3.87 -18.13
C SER A 169 11.98 -5.16 -17.35
N ALA A 170 11.26 -5.06 -16.23
CA ALA A 170 10.91 -6.22 -15.41
C ALA A 170 9.96 -7.18 -16.15
N ILE A 171 9.02 -6.66 -16.95
CA ILE A 171 8.17 -7.47 -17.82
C ILE A 171 9.00 -8.18 -18.90
N ALA A 172 9.99 -7.50 -19.49
CA ALA A 172 10.88 -8.12 -20.48
C ALA A 172 11.70 -9.27 -19.85
N ARG A 173 12.19 -9.11 -18.62
CA ARG A 173 12.85 -10.18 -17.85
C ARG A 173 11.93 -11.37 -17.63
N LEU A 174 10.70 -11.12 -17.20
CA LEU A 174 9.67 -12.15 -17.01
C LEU A 174 9.44 -12.95 -18.30
N LYS A 175 9.21 -12.26 -19.43
CA LYS A 175 8.95 -12.90 -20.73
C LYS A 175 10.13 -13.76 -21.22
N GLN A 176 11.36 -13.31 -20.99
CA GLN A 176 12.57 -14.03 -21.41
C GLN A 176 12.81 -15.29 -20.57
N GLN A 177 12.53 -15.22 -19.27
CA GLN A 177 12.76 -16.33 -18.35
C GLN A 177 11.61 -17.34 -18.35
N GLY A 178 10.38 -16.85 -18.38
CA GLY A 178 9.18 -17.62 -18.05
C GLY A 178 9.06 -17.91 -16.54
N ARG A 179 7.86 -18.32 -16.13
CA ARG A 179 7.53 -18.80 -14.79
C ARG A 179 6.59 -19.99 -14.87
N VAL A 180 6.57 -20.79 -13.80
CA VAL A 180 5.61 -21.89 -13.64
C VAL A 180 4.22 -21.35 -13.31
N THR A 181 4.15 -20.31 -12.46
CA THR A 181 2.89 -19.72 -11.99
C THR A 181 2.61 -18.33 -12.53
N ASP A 182 3.39 -17.88 -13.53
CA ASP A 182 3.31 -16.54 -14.11
C ASP A 182 3.30 -15.42 -13.04
N VAL A 183 2.29 -14.54 -13.08
CA VAL A 183 2.15 -13.39 -12.19
C VAL A 183 0.96 -13.64 -11.27
N VAL A 184 1.24 -13.84 -9.99
CA VAL A 184 0.23 -14.14 -8.96
C VAL A 184 -0.23 -12.90 -8.17
N SER A 185 0.45 -11.77 -8.34
CA SER A 185 -0.04 -10.49 -7.81
C SER A 185 -1.19 -9.98 -8.68
N ARG A 186 -2.38 -9.82 -8.10
CA ARG A 186 -3.54 -9.24 -8.80
C ARG A 186 -3.22 -7.82 -9.28
N GLY A 187 -2.64 -6.99 -8.41
CA GLY A 187 -2.30 -5.60 -8.76
C GLY A 187 -1.18 -5.52 -9.78
N GLY A 188 -0.17 -6.39 -9.64
CA GLY A 188 0.87 -6.57 -10.66
C GLY A 188 0.28 -6.98 -12.01
N ALA A 189 -0.59 -7.99 -12.05
CA ALA A 189 -1.24 -8.46 -13.26
C ALA A 189 -2.10 -7.39 -13.95
N PHE A 190 -2.85 -6.58 -13.17
CA PHE A 190 -3.63 -5.47 -13.72
C PHE A 190 -2.75 -4.43 -14.42
N LEU A 191 -1.65 -4.02 -13.78
CA LEU A 191 -0.72 -3.06 -14.37
C LEU A 191 0.03 -3.64 -15.56
N ILE A 192 0.49 -4.89 -15.50
CA ILE A 192 1.14 -5.55 -16.64
C ILE A 192 0.19 -5.61 -17.84
N GLY A 193 -1.07 -6.03 -17.61
CA GLY A 193 -2.09 -6.03 -18.66
C GLY A 193 -2.32 -4.64 -19.26
N TRP A 194 -2.39 -3.62 -18.41
CA TRP A 194 -2.52 -2.23 -18.84
C TRP A 194 -1.33 -1.76 -19.67
N MET A 195 -0.09 -2.01 -19.21
CA MET A 195 1.15 -1.60 -19.86
C MET A 195 1.32 -2.25 -21.23
N LEU A 196 0.98 -3.54 -21.34
CA LEU A 196 1.05 -4.29 -22.60
C LEU A 196 -0.02 -3.83 -23.60
N TYR A 197 -1.23 -3.52 -23.13
CA TYR A 197 -2.30 -3.05 -24.00
C TYR A 197 -2.07 -1.62 -24.52
N ASN A 198 -1.55 -0.74 -23.66
CA ASN A 198 -1.34 0.68 -24.00
C ASN A 198 0.07 0.96 -24.57
N GLU A 199 0.96 -0.03 -24.61
CA GLU A 199 2.37 0.11 -25.00
C GLU A 199 3.09 1.24 -24.25
N ARG A 200 2.83 1.33 -22.93
CA ARG A 200 3.33 2.40 -22.05
C ARG A 200 4.03 1.86 -20.82
N GLU A 201 4.83 2.71 -20.18
CA GLU A 201 5.42 2.40 -18.87
C GLU A 201 4.33 2.44 -17.78
N ASN A 202 4.61 1.80 -16.65
CA ASN A 202 3.73 1.79 -15.49
C ASN A 202 3.43 3.23 -15.03
N PRO A 203 2.15 3.66 -14.95
CA PRO A 203 1.82 5.03 -14.57
C PRO A 203 2.27 5.38 -13.15
N LEU A 204 2.36 4.40 -12.24
CA LEU A 204 2.88 4.61 -10.89
C LEU A 204 4.40 4.82 -10.87
N TYR A 205 5.12 4.28 -11.85
CA TYR A 205 6.56 4.49 -12.01
C TYR A 205 6.85 5.80 -12.75
N GLU A 206 6.19 6.02 -13.88
CA GLU A 206 6.35 7.20 -14.74
C GLU A 206 5.97 8.49 -14.01
N TYR A 207 4.87 8.48 -13.27
CA TYR A 207 4.35 9.64 -12.53
C TYR A 207 4.56 9.50 -11.01
N TYR A 208 5.67 8.89 -10.59
CA TYR A 208 5.94 8.65 -9.16
C TYR A 208 5.92 9.94 -8.33
N ASP A 209 6.37 11.08 -8.88
CA ASP A 209 6.34 12.36 -8.14
C ASP A 209 4.89 12.80 -7.81
N ARG A 210 3.92 12.53 -8.70
CA ARG A 210 2.49 12.77 -8.44
C ARG A 210 1.98 11.88 -7.30
N LEU A 211 2.45 10.64 -7.22
CA LEU A 211 2.12 9.74 -6.11
C LEU A 211 2.67 10.28 -4.80
N LEU A 212 3.93 10.76 -4.80
CA LEU A 212 4.57 11.34 -3.63
C LEU A 212 3.84 12.60 -3.15
N ASP A 213 3.38 13.46 -4.06
CA ASP A 213 2.62 14.66 -3.72
C ASP A 213 1.31 14.32 -2.99
N ILE A 214 0.56 13.33 -3.49
CA ILE A 214 -0.66 12.86 -2.83
C ILE A 214 -0.33 12.27 -1.46
N ALA A 215 0.63 11.34 -1.39
CA ALA A 215 0.97 10.65 -0.16
C ALA A 215 1.44 11.63 0.94
N ARG A 216 2.28 12.59 0.57
CA ARG A 216 2.77 13.65 1.45
C ARG A 216 1.65 14.59 1.93
N GLY A 217 0.68 14.88 1.07
CA GLY A 217 -0.46 15.75 1.37
C GLY A 217 -1.33 15.23 2.53
N PHE A 218 -1.42 13.91 2.67
CA PHE A 218 -2.27 13.24 3.65
C PHE A 218 -1.51 12.45 4.74
N ASP A 219 -0.17 12.39 4.68
CA ASP A 219 0.67 11.50 5.52
C ASP A 219 0.35 10.01 5.31
N VAL A 220 0.07 9.63 4.06
CA VAL A 220 -0.12 8.23 3.66
C VAL A 220 1.25 7.57 3.50
N THR A 221 1.40 6.39 4.07
CA THR A 221 2.60 5.56 3.89
C THR A 221 2.50 4.76 2.59
N LEU A 222 3.57 4.71 1.81
CA LEU A 222 3.63 3.87 0.62
C LEU A 222 4.07 2.46 1.00
N SER A 223 3.22 1.47 0.77
CA SER A 223 3.60 0.06 0.75
C SER A 223 4.01 -0.27 -0.69
N LEU A 224 5.32 -0.31 -0.95
CA LEU A 224 5.85 -0.57 -2.29
C LEU A 224 5.68 -2.05 -2.61
N GLY A 225 4.66 -2.34 -3.43
CA GLY A 225 4.12 -3.68 -3.67
C GLY A 225 5.01 -4.54 -4.56
N ASP A 226 4.95 -5.85 -4.34
CA ASP A 226 5.72 -6.88 -5.03
C ASP A 226 4.93 -7.52 -6.19
N GLY A 227 4.71 -6.73 -7.24
CA GLY A 227 3.90 -7.12 -8.41
C GLY A 227 4.43 -8.34 -9.16
N LEU A 228 5.72 -8.65 -9.02
CA LEU A 228 6.41 -9.80 -9.58
C LEU A 228 6.90 -10.73 -8.47
N ARG A 229 6.21 -10.85 -7.34
CA ARG A 229 6.49 -11.93 -6.37
C ARG A 229 6.30 -13.33 -6.97
N PRO A 230 7.01 -14.35 -6.45
CA PRO A 230 6.99 -15.69 -7.00
C PRO A 230 5.87 -16.56 -6.42
N GLY A 231 4.86 -16.96 -7.19
CA GLY A 231 3.75 -17.78 -6.68
C GLY A 231 4.05 -19.25 -6.44
N SER A 232 5.31 -19.66 -6.59
CA SER A 232 5.76 -21.03 -6.34
C SER A 232 7.24 -21.09 -5.99
N LEU A 233 7.65 -22.18 -5.34
CA LEU A 233 9.07 -22.45 -5.05
C LEU A 233 9.94 -22.50 -6.32
N ALA A 234 9.36 -22.88 -7.47
CA ALA A 234 10.09 -22.93 -8.74
C ALA A 234 10.42 -21.53 -9.28
N ASP A 235 9.63 -20.53 -8.92
CA ASP A 235 9.78 -19.14 -9.37
C ASP A 235 10.52 -18.28 -8.33
N ALA A 236 10.89 -18.84 -7.18
CA ALA A 236 11.45 -18.08 -6.05
C ALA A 236 12.86 -17.53 -6.33
N THR A 237 13.08 -16.26 -5.97
CA THR A 237 14.35 -15.53 -6.16
C THR A 237 14.77 -15.46 -7.62
N ASP A 238 13.80 -15.33 -8.52
CA ASP A 238 14.05 -15.29 -9.96
C ASP A 238 14.34 -13.86 -10.48
N ARG A 239 14.69 -13.77 -11.76
CA ARG A 239 15.11 -12.49 -12.36
C ARG A 239 14.04 -11.39 -12.28
N PRO A 240 12.76 -11.62 -12.65
CA PRO A 240 11.74 -10.57 -12.54
C PRO A 240 11.51 -10.11 -11.10
N GLN A 241 11.57 -11.01 -10.10
CA GLN A 241 11.48 -10.60 -8.70
C GLN A 241 12.63 -9.68 -8.29
N ILE A 242 13.86 -10.05 -8.64
CA ILE A 242 15.05 -9.24 -8.28
C ILE A 242 15.07 -7.91 -9.03
N GLU A 243 14.67 -7.90 -10.30
CA GLU A 243 14.57 -6.65 -11.08
C GLU A 243 13.55 -5.68 -10.44
N GLU A 244 12.37 -6.18 -10.03
CA GLU A 244 11.40 -5.35 -9.31
C GLU A 244 11.96 -4.82 -7.98
N LEU A 245 12.64 -5.67 -7.21
CA LEU A 245 13.23 -5.27 -5.94
C LEU A 245 14.29 -4.17 -6.10
N LEU A 246 15.09 -4.21 -7.17
CA LEU A 246 16.05 -3.16 -7.49
C LEU A 246 15.33 -1.84 -7.79
N ASN A 247 14.28 -1.88 -8.62
CA ASN A 247 13.47 -0.69 -8.92
C ASN A 247 12.83 -0.12 -7.64
N ILE A 248 12.31 -0.97 -6.75
CA ILE A 248 11.76 -0.55 -5.46
C ILE A 248 12.82 0.15 -4.60
N GLY A 249 14.07 -0.34 -4.59
CA GLY A 249 15.17 0.30 -3.86
C GLY A 249 15.40 1.75 -4.28
N GLU A 250 15.33 2.05 -5.58
CA GLU A 250 15.45 3.42 -6.10
C GLU A 250 14.25 4.29 -5.70
N LEU A 251 13.05 3.71 -5.72
CA LEU A 251 11.81 4.40 -5.34
C LEU A 251 11.75 4.72 -3.83
N VAL A 252 12.30 3.84 -2.98
CA VAL A 252 12.48 4.07 -1.54
C VAL A 252 13.29 5.35 -1.30
N GLU A 253 14.42 5.51 -2.00
CA GLU A 253 15.26 6.71 -1.85
C GLU A 253 14.48 7.98 -2.23
N ARG A 254 13.73 7.92 -3.34
CA ARG A 254 12.89 9.04 -3.81
C ARG A 254 11.77 9.38 -2.82
N ALA A 255 11.04 8.39 -2.30
CA ALA A 255 9.98 8.61 -1.30
C ALA A 255 10.53 9.31 -0.06
N ARG A 256 11.66 8.83 0.45
CA ARG A 256 12.34 9.41 1.62
C ARG A 256 12.81 10.82 1.37
N GLN A 257 13.36 11.12 0.19
CA GLN A 257 13.76 12.48 -0.17
C GLN A 257 12.55 13.42 -0.20
N ALA A 258 11.40 12.94 -0.70
CA ALA A 258 10.14 13.67 -0.70
C ALA A 258 9.44 13.72 0.67
N GLY A 259 10.03 13.17 1.74
CA GLY A 259 9.44 13.18 3.07
C GLY A 259 8.20 12.28 3.21
N VAL A 260 8.04 11.30 2.32
CA VAL A 260 6.98 10.28 2.38
C VAL A 260 7.53 9.04 3.09
N GLN A 261 6.71 8.43 3.95
CA GLN A 261 7.05 7.19 4.62
C GLN A 261 6.86 6.01 3.65
N ASP A 262 7.76 5.03 3.69
CA ASP A 262 7.74 3.86 2.82
C ASP A 262 8.01 2.57 3.60
N MET A 263 7.35 1.49 3.19
CA MET A 263 7.71 0.11 3.53
C MET A 263 7.69 -0.74 2.25
N VAL A 264 8.41 -1.86 2.26
CA VAL A 264 8.60 -2.71 1.08
C VAL A 264 7.91 -4.04 1.30
N GLU A 265 7.02 -4.41 0.37
CA GLU A 265 6.45 -5.76 0.32
C GLU A 265 7.45 -6.73 -0.29
N GLY A 266 7.31 -8.00 0.09
CA GLY A 266 8.25 -9.04 -0.31
C GLY A 266 7.53 -10.39 -0.48
N PRO A 267 8.27 -11.39 -0.95
CA PRO A 267 7.70 -12.57 -1.60
C PRO A 267 6.72 -13.40 -0.79
N GLY A 268 5.93 -14.12 -1.57
CA GLY A 268 5.21 -15.36 -1.23
C GLY A 268 4.88 -16.15 -2.48
#